data_AF-A0A7L9U114-F1
#
_entry.id   AF-A0A7L9U114-F1
#
_cell.length_a   1.000
_cell.length_b   1.000
_cell.length_c   1.000
_cell.angle_alpha   90.00
_cell.angle_beta   90.00
_cell.angle_gamma   90.00
#
_symmetry.space_group_name_H-M   'P 1'
#
loop_
_entity.id
_entity.type
_entity.pdbx_description
1 polymer ?
#
loop_
_entity_poly.entity_id
_entity_poly.type
_entity_poly.pdbx_seq_one_letter_code
_entity_poly.pdbx_strand_id
1 'polypeptide(L)'
;MFSMNQLSPTITDMIRFDHSHVMVTFHQYTKDKSPSVKKALADTICTALEIHATLEEEVFYPVMRQIDKGEPFVHKAEPEHDDMRRLIAELRRTSGSDPRHDKILLELMRDVIHHVADEETTLLPQAETLMSKARLSELGAQMNKRRMELVAPKAGQLAKSHAVGFSGSTTAMVVGGISALLALRSLVKKPGGKPDDTRTWSNASSTRHAS
;
A
#
# COMPACT_ATOMS: atom_id res chain seq x y z
N MET A 1 -7.13 -18.30 -26.91
CA MET A 1 -7.19 -18.60 -25.47
C MET A 1 -6.94 -17.30 -24.73
N PHE A 2 -7.95 -16.76 -24.02
CA PHE A 2 -7.78 -15.57 -23.18
C PHE A 2 -6.96 -15.97 -21.95
N SER A 3 -5.76 -15.39 -21.79
CA SER A 3 -4.92 -15.62 -20.61
C SER A 3 -5.40 -14.72 -19.47
N MET A 4 -5.59 -15.28 -18.27
CA MET A 4 -6.10 -14.56 -17.09
C MET A 4 -5.23 -13.34 -16.72
N ASN A 5 -3.96 -13.30 -17.13
CA ASN A 5 -3.08 -12.16 -16.91
C ASN A 5 -3.52 -10.89 -17.67
N GLN A 6 -4.28 -11.01 -18.77
CA GLN A 6 -4.77 -9.84 -19.52
C GLN A 6 -5.93 -9.09 -18.84
N LEU A 7 -6.46 -9.64 -17.73
CA LEU A 7 -7.50 -9.00 -16.90
C LEU A 7 -6.91 -8.22 -15.71
N SER A 8 -5.61 -8.34 -15.45
CA SER A 8 -4.94 -7.58 -14.40
C SER A 8 -4.73 -6.12 -14.84
N PRO A 9 -4.82 -5.15 -13.91
CA PRO A 9 -4.41 -3.78 -14.17
C PRO A 9 -3.00 -3.75 -14.77
N THR A 10 -2.75 -2.81 -15.69
CA THR A 10 -1.42 -2.68 -16.26
C THR A 10 -0.44 -2.14 -15.21
N ILE A 11 0.86 -2.41 -15.38
CA ILE A 11 1.88 -1.85 -14.48
C ILE A 11 1.83 -0.32 -14.43
N THR A 12 1.56 0.34 -15.56
CA THR A 12 1.45 1.81 -15.62
C THR A 12 0.19 2.33 -14.91
N ASP A 13 -0.94 1.62 -14.99
CA ASP A 13 -2.14 1.93 -14.18
C ASP A 13 -1.85 1.80 -12.68
N MET A 14 -1.09 0.77 -12.29
CA MET A 14 -0.73 0.54 -10.88
C MET A 14 0.20 1.61 -10.33
N ILE A 15 1.16 2.07 -11.11
CA ILE A 15 2.06 3.18 -10.73
C ILE A 15 1.26 4.47 -10.54
N ARG A 16 0.40 4.84 -11.51
CA ARG A 16 -0.49 6.02 -11.38
C ARG A 16 -1.42 5.95 -10.17
N PHE A 17 -1.87 4.74 -9.83
CA PHE A 17 -2.67 4.52 -8.63
C PHE A 17 -1.88 4.77 -7.34
N ASP A 18 -0.61 4.37 -7.28
CA ASP A 18 0.28 4.69 -6.15
C ASP A 18 0.51 6.20 -6.03
N HIS A 19 0.76 6.89 -7.14
CA HIS A 19 0.89 8.35 -7.18
C HIS A 19 -0.36 9.02 -6.59
N SER A 20 -1.52 8.64 -7.10
CA SER A 20 -2.81 9.15 -6.66
C SER A 20 -3.02 8.90 -5.15
N HIS A 21 -2.64 7.73 -4.65
CA HIS A 21 -2.75 7.41 -3.24
C HIS A 21 -1.88 8.33 -2.36
N VAL A 22 -0.63 8.56 -2.75
CA VAL A 22 0.29 9.44 -2.02
C VAL A 22 -0.25 10.88 -2.02
N MET A 23 -0.67 11.38 -3.19
CA MET A 23 -1.21 12.75 -3.32
C MET A 23 -2.48 12.96 -2.51
N VAL A 24 -3.39 11.99 -2.53
CA VAL A 24 -4.61 12.04 -1.72
C VAL A 24 -4.29 11.99 -0.22
N THR A 25 -3.35 11.14 0.19
CA THR A 25 -2.92 11.07 1.61
C THR A 25 -2.28 12.38 2.04
N PHE A 26 -1.44 12.98 1.20
CA PHE A 26 -0.83 14.27 1.46
C PHE A 26 -1.87 15.40 1.50
N HIS A 27 -2.91 15.37 0.66
CA HIS A 27 -4.00 16.34 0.73
C HIS A 27 -4.76 16.28 2.05
N GLN A 28 -4.81 15.11 2.70
CA GLN A 28 -5.34 14.99 4.06
C GLN A 28 -4.42 15.60 5.11
N TYR A 29 -3.17 15.95 4.81
CA TYR A 29 -2.24 16.53 5.78
C TYR A 29 -2.42 18.03 5.91
N THR A 30 -2.67 18.53 7.12
CA THR A 30 -2.71 19.98 7.42
C THR A 30 -1.95 20.26 8.73
N LYS A 31 -1.31 21.44 8.82
CA LYS A 31 -0.40 21.79 9.94
C LYS A 31 -1.11 21.90 11.31
N ASP A 32 -2.40 22.19 11.29
CA ASP A 32 -3.29 22.34 12.45
C ASP A 32 -3.78 20.99 13.01
N LYS A 33 -3.52 19.87 12.34
CA LYS A 33 -3.87 18.54 12.87
C LYS A 33 -3.07 18.19 14.11
N SER A 34 -3.67 17.33 14.93
CA SER A 34 -2.99 16.81 16.12
C SER A 34 -1.67 16.11 15.74
N PRO A 35 -0.65 16.16 16.61
CA PRO A 35 0.63 15.50 16.37
C PRO A 35 0.53 14.02 16.00
N SER A 36 -0.43 13.30 16.59
CA SER A 36 -0.65 11.88 16.29
C SER A 36 -1.18 11.66 14.87
N VAL A 37 -2.10 12.51 14.41
CA VAL A 37 -2.66 12.44 13.05
C VAL A 37 -1.60 12.83 12.02
N LYS A 38 -0.83 13.91 12.26
CA LYS A 38 0.29 14.29 11.37
C LYS A 38 1.29 13.15 11.21
N LYS A 39 1.72 12.55 12.33
CA LYS A 39 2.65 11.42 12.29
C LYS A 39 2.08 10.21 11.55
N ALA A 40 0.80 9.89 11.76
CA ALA A 40 0.15 8.77 11.11
C ALA A 40 0.07 8.96 9.58
N LEU A 41 -0.34 10.14 9.11
CA LEU A 41 -0.38 10.47 7.69
C LEU A 41 1.02 10.44 7.05
N ALA A 42 2.02 11.04 7.72
CA ALA A 42 3.40 10.99 7.28
C ALA A 42 3.94 9.56 7.19
N ASP A 43 3.66 8.70 8.18
CA ASP A 43 4.06 7.30 8.15
C ASP A 43 3.38 6.49 7.06
N THR A 44 2.12 6.79 6.74
CA THR A 44 1.41 6.20 5.60
C THR A 44 2.08 6.60 4.29
N ILE A 45 2.37 7.90 4.08
CA ILE A 45 3.08 8.40 2.90
C ILE A 45 4.45 7.74 2.77
N CYS A 46 5.25 7.74 3.83
CA CYS A 46 6.58 7.12 3.83
C CYS A 46 6.52 5.65 3.42
N THR A 47 5.56 4.91 3.96
CA THR A 47 5.44 3.47 3.67
C THR A 47 4.97 3.23 2.24
N ALA A 48 4.04 4.06 1.72
CA ALA A 48 3.60 3.97 0.34
C ALA A 48 4.74 4.26 -0.64
N LEU A 49 5.53 5.31 -0.40
CA LEU A 49 6.69 5.68 -1.23
C LEU A 49 7.78 4.62 -1.21
N GLU A 50 8.12 4.05 -0.03
CA GLU A 50 9.08 2.94 0.06
C GLU A 50 8.65 1.73 -0.78
N ILE A 51 7.36 1.37 -0.74
CA ILE A 51 6.82 0.25 -1.51
C ILE A 51 6.85 0.57 -3.00
N HIS A 52 6.36 1.76 -3.38
CA HIS A 52 6.31 2.24 -4.76
C HIS A 52 7.70 2.23 -5.42
N ALA A 53 8.68 2.88 -4.80
CA ALA A 53 10.06 2.91 -5.30
C ALA A 53 10.67 1.50 -5.44
N THR A 54 10.41 0.60 -4.47
CA THR A 54 10.87 -0.80 -4.54
C THR A 54 10.24 -1.53 -5.73
N LEU A 55 8.95 -1.32 -5.99
CA LEU A 55 8.24 -1.99 -7.08
C LEU A 55 8.74 -1.53 -8.44
N GLU A 56 9.06 -0.25 -8.60
CA GLU A 56 9.63 0.28 -9.83
C GLU A 56 11.04 -0.26 -10.07
N GLU A 57 11.90 -0.18 -9.07
CA GLU A 57 13.29 -0.63 -9.17
C GLU A 57 13.42 -2.14 -9.42
N GLU A 58 12.55 -2.95 -8.80
CA GLU A 58 12.63 -4.40 -8.93
C GLU A 58 11.86 -4.95 -10.15
N VAL A 59 10.79 -4.28 -10.59
CA VAL A 59 9.88 -4.82 -11.63
C VAL A 59 9.84 -3.98 -12.90
N PHE A 60 9.76 -2.66 -12.79
CA PHE A 60 9.50 -1.79 -13.93
C PHE A 60 10.78 -1.31 -14.63
N TYR A 61 11.67 -0.67 -13.89
CA TYR A 61 12.91 -0.09 -14.40
C TYR A 61 13.84 -1.11 -15.08
N PRO A 62 13.99 -2.36 -14.62
CA PRO A 62 14.80 -3.36 -15.33
C PRO A 62 14.28 -3.63 -16.74
N VAL A 63 12.97 -3.58 -16.94
CA VAL A 63 12.35 -3.76 -18.25
C VAL A 63 12.54 -2.50 -19.11
N MET A 64 12.32 -1.32 -18.53
CA MET A 64 12.51 -0.07 -19.26
C MET A 64 13.95 0.11 -19.74
N ARG A 65 14.96 -0.23 -18.94
CA ARG A 65 16.37 -0.19 -19.36
C ARG A 65 16.71 -1.10 -20.55
N GLN A 66 15.99 -2.20 -20.72
CA GLN A 66 16.24 -3.12 -21.85
C GLN A 66 15.62 -2.61 -23.15
N ILE A 67 14.51 -1.89 -23.05
CA ILE A 67 13.74 -1.39 -24.18
C ILE A 67 14.30 -0.03 -24.62
N ASP A 68 14.68 0.78 -23.65
CA ASP A 68 15.13 2.14 -23.86
C ASP A 68 16.64 2.21 -24.10
N LYS A 69 17.02 2.10 -25.37
CA LYS A 69 18.42 2.14 -25.83
C LYS A 69 18.99 3.56 -25.90
N GLY A 70 18.56 4.49 -25.04
CA GLY A 70 19.11 5.85 -25.08
C GLY A 70 18.48 6.93 -24.20
N GLU A 71 17.34 6.73 -23.54
CA GLU A 71 16.78 7.81 -22.71
C GLU A 71 17.42 7.92 -21.30
N PRO A 72 17.55 9.15 -20.77
CA PRO A 72 18.14 9.40 -19.45
C PRO A 72 17.19 9.17 -18.26
N PHE A 73 15.90 8.88 -18.47
CA PHE A 73 14.90 8.99 -17.40
C PHE A 73 15.20 8.09 -16.20
N VAL A 74 15.39 6.79 -16.46
CA VAL A 74 15.64 5.81 -15.38
C VAL A 74 16.93 6.14 -14.62
N HIS A 75 17.89 6.80 -15.27
CA HIS A 75 19.13 7.27 -14.62
C HIS A 75 18.92 8.48 -13.70
N LYS A 76 17.85 9.26 -13.90
CA LYS A 76 17.46 10.37 -13.02
C LYS A 76 16.57 9.90 -11.86
N ALA A 77 15.69 8.94 -12.11
CA ALA A 77 14.72 8.46 -11.12
C ALA A 77 15.39 7.76 -9.91
N GLU A 78 16.45 6.96 -10.11
CA GLU A 78 17.14 6.28 -9.01
C GLU A 78 17.76 7.25 -7.98
N PRO A 79 18.54 8.28 -8.38
CA PRO A 79 18.98 9.33 -7.45
C PRO A 79 17.85 10.03 -6.70
N GLU A 80 16.73 10.31 -7.37
CA GLU A 80 15.55 10.92 -6.73
C GLU A 80 14.95 9.99 -5.67
N HIS A 81 14.89 8.68 -5.94
CA HIS A 81 14.46 7.68 -4.97
C HIS A 81 15.36 7.66 -3.72
N ASP A 82 16.68 7.77 -3.90
CA ASP A 82 17.63 7.80 -2.79
C ASP A 82 17.47 9.05 -1.92
N ASP A 83 17.24 10.21 -2.55
CA ASP A 83 16.92 11.44 -1.83
C ASP A 83 15.59 11.35 -1.08
N MET A 84 14.54 10.78 -1.69
CA MET A 84 13.28 10.51 -1.02
C MET A 84 13.46 9.54 0.17
N ARG A 85 14.26 8.47 0.04
CA ARG A 85 14.59 7.55 1.13
C ARG A 85 15.30 8.25 2.29
N ARG A 86 16.22 9.16 1.99
CA ARG A 86 16.91 9.97 3.01
C ARG A 86 15.92 10.83 3.79
N LEU A 87 15.03 11.54 3.10
CA LEU A 87 14.00 12.37 3.73
C LEU A 87 13.00 11.54 4.53
N ILE A 88 12.58 10.37 4.03
CA ILE A 88 11.74 9.42 4.75
C ILE A 88 12.41 8.98 6.06
N ALA A 89 13.70 8.62 6.01
CA ALA A 89 14.45 8.21 7.19
C ALA A 89 14.54 9.35 8.24
N GLU A 90 14.68 10.59 7.80
CA GLU A 90 14.64 11.75 8.70
C GLU A 90 13.25 11.99 9.28
N LEU A 91 12.22 11.98 8.43
CA LEU A 91 10.83 12.21 8.82
C LEU A 91 10.36 11.19 9.85
N ARG A 92 10.73 9.91 9.69
CA ARG A 92 10.39 8.84 10.64
C ARG A 92 10.99 9.06 12.04
N ARG A 93 12.10 9.78 12.16
CA ARG A 93 12.75 10.12 13.46
C ARG A 93 12.11 11.32 14.16
N THR A 94 11.25 12.06 13.49
CA THR A 94 10.55 13.21 14.08
C THR A 94 9.21 12.78 14.71
N SER A 95 8.79 13.47 15.78
CA SER A 95 7.40 13.39 16.25
C SER A 95 6.53 14.36 15.44
N GLY A 96 5.21 14.14 15.39
CA GLY A 96 4.31 15.11 14.74
C GLY A 96 4.24 16.47 15.45
N SER A 97 4.82 16.62 16.65
CA SER A 97 4.94 17.89 17.35
C SER A 97 6.27 18.61 17.08
N ASP A 98 7.23 17.94 16.42
CA ASP A 98 8.52 18.53 16.07
C ASP A 98 8.31 19.59 14.97
N PRO A 99 8.76 20.84 15.14
CA PRO A 99 8.66 21.88 14.11
C PRO A 99 9.34 21.51 12.78
N ARG A 100 10.29 20.57 12.78
CA ARG A 100 10.95 20.06 11.57
C ARG A 100 10.09 19.07 10.81
N HIS A 101 9.15 18.38 11.47
CA HIS A 101 8.31 17.34 10.86
C HIS A 101 7.57 17.87 9.62
N ASP A 102 6.92 19.03 9.77
CA ASP A 102 6.18 19.67 8.68
C ASP A 102 7.12 20.10 7.54
N LYS A 103 8.32 20.56 7.86
CA LYS A 103 9.31 21.01 6.86
C LYS A 103 9.81 19.84 6.02
N ILE A 104 10.21 18.76 6.68
CA ILE A 104 10.74 17.55 6.02
C ILE A 104 9.64 16.90 5.17
N LEU A 105 8.39 16.84 5.65
CA LEU A 105 7.29 16.32 4.83
C LEU A 105 7.05 17.16 3.58
N LEU A 106 7.06 18.48 3.69
CA LEU A 106 6.88 19.37 2.54
C LEU A 106 8.04 19.26 1.54
N GLU A 107 9.27 19.08 2.04
CA GLU A 107 10.44 18.82 1.21
C GLU A 107 10.29 17.49 0.45
N LEU A 108 9.95 16.41 1.16
CA LEU A 108 9.68 15.10 0.55
C LEU A 108 8.60 15.20 -0.53
N MET A 109 7.49 15.88 -0.23
CA MET A 109 6.38 15.96 -1.18
C MET A 109 6.68 16.84 -2.40
N ARG A 110 7.57 17.83 -2.28
CA ARG A 110 8.09 18.56 -3.44
C ARG A 110 8.83 17.61 -4.38
N ASP A 111 9.71 16.77 -3.83
CA ASP A 111 10.51 15.84 -4.62
C ASP A 111 9.62 14.77 -5.27
N VAL A 112 8.63 14.24 -4.52
CA VAL A 112 7.60 13.33 -5.04
C VAL A 112 6.81 13.95 -6.19
N ILE A 113 6.36 15.21 -6.08
CA ILE A 113 5.55 15.85 -7.12
C ILE A 113 6.35 16.01 -8.42
N HIS A 114 7.63 16.37 -8.33
CA HIS A 114 8.49 16.44 -9.51
C HIS A 114 8.65 15.06 -10.15
N HIS A 115 9.01 14.06 -9.34
CA HIS A 115 9.16 12.67 -9.79
C HIS A 115 7.90 12.14 -10.50
N VAL A 116 6.74 12.28 -9.87
CA VAL A 116 5.44 11.86 -10.43
C VAL A 116 5.14 12.55 -11.75
N ALA A 117 5.40 13.86 -11.86
CA ALA A 117 5.14 14.60 -13.10
C ALA A 117 6.01 14.07 -14.26
N ASP A 118 7.27 13.80 -13.96
CA ASP A 118 8.27 13.28 -14.89
C ASP A 118 7.87 11.87 -15.37
N GLU A 119 7.45 10.98 -14.46
CA GLU A 119 6.97 9.65 -14.82
C GLU A 119 5.67 9.66 -15.61
N GLU A 120 4.66 10.42 -15.17
CA GLU A 120 3.34 10.40 -15.79
C GLU A 120 3.32 11.04 -17.18
N THR A 121 4.20 12.00 -17.44
CA THR A 121 4.27 12.69 -18.73
C THR A 121 5.23 12.04 -19.71
N THR A 122 6.22 11.30 -19.23
CA THR A 122 7.29 10.75 -20.07
C THR A 122 7.38 9.23 -19.97
N LEU A 123 7.76 8.70 -18.80
CA LEU A 123 8.11 7.29 -18.65
C LEU A 123 6.93 6.34 -18.89
N LEU A 124 5.78 6.61 -18.28
CA LEU A 124 4.60 5.73 -18.39
C LEU A 124 3.99 5.75 -19.80
N PRO A 125 3.80 6.91 -20.47
CA PRO A 125 3.37 6.95 -21.87
C PRO A 125 4.35 6.25 -22.83
N GLN A 126 5.65 6.37 -22.57
CA GLN A 126 6.67 5.69 -23.36
C GLN A 126 6.56 4.16 -23.20
N ALA A 127 6.41 3.66 -21.97
CA ALA A 127 6.16 2.25 -21.71
C ALA A 127 4.91 1.73 -22.43
N GLU A 128 3.83 2.52 -22.44
CA GLU A 128 2.58 2.21 -23.15
C GLU A 128 2.74 2.19 -24.68
N THR A 129 3.64 3.01 -25.20
CA THR A 129 3.95 3.06 -26.63
C THR A 129 4.81 1.86 -27.07
N LEU A 130 5.77 1.45 -26.22
CA LEU A 130 6.77 0.45 -26.56
C LEU A 130 6.35 -0.99 -26.25
N MET A 131 5.36 -1.18 -25.37
CA MET A 131 4.90 -2.50 -24.95
C MET A 131 3.42 -2.73 -25.27
N SER A 132 3.10 -3.95 -25.71
CA SER A 132 1.70 -4.35 -25.86
C SER A 132 0.98 -4.34 -24.50
N LYS A 133 -0.34 -4.07 -24.50
CA LYS A 133 -1.19 -4.16 -23.30
C LYS A 133 -1.03 -5.50 -22.56
N ALA A 134 -0.89 -6.59 -23.29
CA ALA A 134 -0.68 -7.92 -22.71
C ALA A 134 0.60 -7.99 -21.86
N ARG A 135 1.69 -7.40 -22.35
CA ARG A 135 2.96 -7.32 -21.62
C ARG A 135 2.85 -6.41 -20.40
N LEU A 136 2.19 -5.26 -20.54
CA LEU A 136 1.97 -4.34 -19.43
C LEU A 136 1.13 -4.96 -18.30
N SER A 137 0.09 -5.73 -18.64
CA SER A 137 -0.72 -6.47 -17.66
C SER A 137 0.05 -7.62 -17.01
N GLU A 138 0.94 -8.30 -17.74
CA GLU A 138 1.84 -9.31 -17.15
C GLU A 138 2.76 -8.69 -16.10
N LEU A 139 3.36 -7.55 -16.41
CA LEU A 139 4.19 -6.79 -15.46
C LEU A 139 3.36 -6.29 -14.27
N GLY A 140 2.12 -5.85 -14.50
CA GLY A 140 1.18 -5.47 -13.43
C GLY A 140 0.91 -6.64 -12.47
N ALA A 141 0.71 -7.85 -13.00
CA ALA A 141 0.56 -9.04 -12.16
C ALA A 141 1.83 -9.35 -11.32
N GLN A 142 3.02 -9.18 -11.90
CA GLN A 142 4.29 -9.34 -11.17
C GLN A 142 4.45 -8.29 -10.07
N MET A 143 4.18 -7.02 -10.39
CA MET A 143 4.19 -5.91 -9.45
C MET A 143 3.20 -6.16 -8.30
N ASN A 144 1.99 -6.62 -8.60
CA ASN A 144 0.99 -6.89 -7.56
C ASN A 144 1.42 -8.03 -6.63
N LYS A 145 1.99 -9.11 -7.18
CA LYS A 145 2.55 -10.19 -6.35
C LYS A 145 3.61 -9.64 -5.40
N ARG A 146 4.56 -8.86 -5.93
CA ARG A 146 5.64 -8.28 -5.11
C ARG A 146 5.09 -7.30 -4.06
N ARG A 147 4.10 -6.49 -4.42
CA ARG A 147 3.41 -5.58 -3.50
C ARG A 147 2.84 -6.32 -2.30
N MET A 148 2.21 -7.47 -2.52
CA MET A 148 1.67 -8.29 -1.42
C MET A 148 2.76 -8.76 -0.44
N GLU A 149 3.92 -9.14 -0.95
CA GLU A 149 5.08 -9.54 -0.13
C GLU A 149 5.61 -8.38 0.71
N LEU A 150 5.64 -7.16 0.14
CA LEU A 150 6.09 -5.95 0.84
C LEU A 150 5.09 -5.44 1.88
N VAL A 151 3.79 -5.54 1.59
CA VAL A 151 2.69 -5.07 2.47
C VAL A 151 2.46 -6.02 3.64
N ALA A 152 2.55 -7.34 3.44
CA ALA A 152 2.27 -8.34 4.47
C ALA A 152 2.97 -8.09 5.83
N PRO A 153 4.30 -7.83 5.89
CA PRO A 153 4.97 -7.54 7.17
C PRO A 153 4.58 -6.18 7.77
N LYS A 154 4.08 -5.24 6.97
CA LYS A 154 3.71 -3.88 7.39
C LYS A 154 2.22 -3.72 7.73
N ALA A 155 1.40 -4.76 7.55
CA ALA A 155 -0.06 -4.69 7.62
C ALA A 155 -0.59 -4.12 8.96
N GLY A 156 -0.01 -4.52 10.09
CA GLY A 156 -0.41 -4.02 11.41
C GLY A 156 -0.12 -2.52 11.61
N GLN A 157 1.05 -2.07 11.13
CA GLN A 157 1.43 -0.66 11.18
C GLN A 157 0.52 0.18 10.28
N LEU A 158 0.29 -0.27 9.04
CA LEU A 158 -0.61 0.38 8.10
C LEU A 158 -2.02 0.51 8.67
N ALA A 159 -2.60 -0.57 9.21
CA ALA A 159 -3.92 -0.53 9.83
C ALA A 159 -4.02 0.52 10.96
N LYS A 160 -2.99 0.61 11.82
CA LYS A 160 -2.93 1.61 12.88
C LYS A 160 -2.83 3.04 12.33
N SER A 161 -1.93 3.28 11.39
CA SER A 161 -1.75 4.61 10.79
C SER A 161 -3.00 5.04 10.02
N HIS A 162 -3.68 4.13 9.31
CA HIS A 162 -4.93 4.44 8.63
C HIS A 162 -6.06 4.79 9.60
N ALA A 163 -6.22 4.02 10.68
CA ALA A 163 -7.25 4.29 11.69
C ALA A 163 -7.07 5.67 12.36
N VAL A 164 -5.84 6.10 12.58
CA VAL A 164 -5.52 7.40 13.20
C VAL A 164 -5.56 8.53 12.17
N GLY A 165 -4.92 8.36 11.02
CA GLY A 165 -4.71 9.39 10.00
C GLY A 165 -5.96 9.75 9.21
N PHE A 166 -6.87 8.79 9.01
CA PHE A 166 -8.08 8.94 8.20
C PHE A 166 -9.37 8.84 9.00
N SER A 167 -9.30 8.97 10.34
CA SER A 167 -10.47 8.94 11.21
C SER A 167 -11.45 10.06 10.81
N GLY A 168 -12.54 9.69 10.13
CA GLY A 168 -13.57 10.62 9.64
C GLY A 168 -13.58 10.90 8.13
N SER A 169 -12.69 10.31 7.32
CA SER A 169 -12.67 10.50 5.85
C SER A 169 -13.05 9.23 5.09
N THR A 170 -13.97 9.36 4.11
CA THR A 170 -14.40 8.27 3.20
C THR A 170 -13.29 7.76 2.29
N THR A 171 -12.17 8.48 2.20
CA THR A 171 -10.96 8.10 1.46
C THR A 171 -10.39 6.74 1.89
N ALA A 172 -10.64 6.29 3.13
CA ALA A 172 -10.22 4.97 3.61
C ALA A 172 -10.79 3.79 2.79
N MET A 173 -11.86 3.99 2.01
CA MET A 173 -12.47 2.94 1.18
C MET A 173 -11.99 2.89 -0.28
N VAL A 174 -11.35 3.94 -0.79
CA VAL A 174 -11.18 4.13 -2.25
C VAL A 174 -9.87 3.53 -2.79
N VAL A 175 -8.86 3.32 -1.95
CA VAL A 175 -7.54 2.85 -2.42
C VAL A 175 -7.45 1.33 -2.30
N GLY A 176 -8.02 0.69 -3.34
CA GLY A 176 -8.20 -0.73 -3.66
C GLY A 176 -7.02 -1.74 -3.56
N GLY A 177 -6.17 -1.65 -2.55
CA GLY A 177 -5.23 -2.73 -2.21
C GLY A 177 -5.20 -3.10 -0.72
N ILE A 178 -5.30 -2.09 0.15
CA ILE A 178 -5.21 -2.28 1.60
C ILE A 178 -6.60 -2.54 2.21
N SER A 179 -7.64 -1.92 1.67
CA SER A 179 -9.02 -2.06 2.18
C SER A 179 -9.66 -3.42 1.84
N ALA A 180 -9.30 -4.02 0.70
CA ALA A 180 -9.78 -5.36 0.34
C ALA A 180 -9.23 -6.46 1.28
N LEU A 181 -7.99 -6.31 1.76
CA LEU A 181 -7.36 -7.27 2.69
C LEU A 181 -7.96 -7.21 4.11
N LEU A 182 -8.37 -6.02 4.58
CA LEU A 182 -9.06 -5.86 5.86
C LEU A 182 -10.52 -6.36 5.80
N ALA A 183 -11.20 -6.18 4.66
CA ALA A 183 -12.55 -6.69 4.46
C ALA A 183 -12.58 -8.23 4.41
N LEU A 184 -11.59 -8.89 3.78
CA LEU A 184 -11.57 -10.36 3.67
C LEU A 184 -11.38 -11.07 5.02
N ARG A 185 -10.54 -10.57 5.93
CA ARG A 185 -10.37 -11.19 7.26
C ARG A 185 -11.62 -11.08 8.14
N SER A 186 -12.41 -10.03 7.94
CA SER A 186 -13.64 -9.77 8.69
C SER A 186 -14.79 -10.70 8.29
N LEU A 187 -14.78 -11.20 7.05
CA LEU A 187 -15.80 -12.11 6.51
C LEU A 187 -15.54 -13.59 6.84
N VAL A 188 -14.32 -13.96 7.25
CA VAL A 188 -13.94 -15.35 7.58
C VAL A 188 -14.27 -15.72 9.04
N LYS A 189 -14.60 -14.76 9.91
CA LYS A 189 -15.03 -15.06 11.28
C LYS A 189 -16.50 -15.50 11.30
N LYS A 190 -16.73 -16.79 11.08
CA LYS A 190 -18.03 -17.47 11.32
C LYS A 190 -18.57 -17.09 12.71
N PRO A 191 -19.85 -16.71 12.87
CA PRO A 191 -20.46 -16.62 14.19
C PRO A 191 -20.57 -18.03 14.77
N GLY A 192 -19.85 -18.28 15.87
CA GLY A 192 -19.99 -19.50 16.66
C GLY A 192 -21.43 -19.63 17.15
N GLY A 193 -22.00 -20.82 16.95
CA GLY A 193 -23.38 -21.15 17.27
C GLY A 193 -23.69 -20.99 18.77
N LYS A 194 -24.95 -20.64 19.04
CA LYS A 194 -25.55 -20.63 20.37
C LYS A 194 -25.49 -22.02 21.03
N PRO A 195 -25.48 -22.12 22.37
CA PRO A 195 -25.57 -23.39 23.07
C PRO A 195 -26.99 -23.95 22.92
N ASP A 196 -27.10 -25.22 22.51
CA ASP A 196 -28.37 -25.94 22.55
C ASP A 196 -28.46 -26.76 23.84
N ASP A 197 -29.49 -26.45 24.60
CA ASP A 197 -29.91 -27.11 25.84
C ASP A 197 -30.97 -28.15 25.46
N THR A 198 -30.57 -29.42 25.30
CA THR A 198 -31.53 -30.52 25.23
C THR A 198 -31.05 -31.75 26.01
N ARG A 199 -31.47 -31.75 27.28
CA ARG A 199 -31.91 -32.88 28.10
C ARG A 199 -32.30 -34.15 27.30
N THR A 200 -31.59 -35.26 27.53
CA THR A 200 -32.14 -36.63 27.37
C THR A 200 -31.80 -37.51 28.57
N TRP A 201 -32.82 -38.21 29.05
CA TRP A 201 -32.91 -39.03 30.26
C TRP A 201 -32.24 -40.42 30.15
N SER A 202 -31.71 -40.85 31.30
CA SER A 202 -31.85 -42.19 31.94
C SER A 202 -31.52 -43.47 31.15
N ASN A 203 -30.60 -44.31 31.63
CA ASN A 203 -30.80 -45.30 32.72
C ASN A 203 -29.73 -46.45 32.67
N ALA A 204 -29.69 -47.24 33.74
CA ALA A 204 -28.97 -48.50 34.01
C ALA A 204 -27.66 -48.36 34.84
N SER A 205 -27.70 -48.34 36.18
CA SER A 205 -27.92 -49.44 37.15
C SER A 205 -26.66 -50.27 37.46
N SER A 206 -26.14 -50.19 38.69
CA SER A 206 -25.86 -51.34 39.58
C SER A 206 -25.05 -50.97 40.84
N THR A 207 -25.75 -50.99 41.98
CA THR A 207 -25.42 -51.60 43.30
C THR A 207 -24.12 -51.32 44.09
N ARG A 208 -24.30 -50.87 45.36
CA ARG A 208 -23.95 -51.48 46.68
C ARG A 208 -23.90 -50.37 47.76
N HIS A 209 -24.83 -50.27 48.71
CA HIS A 209 -25.02 -50.95 50.02
C HIS A 209 -24.21 -50.39 51.22
N ALA A 210 -24.92 -50.28 52.36
CA ALA A 210 -24.54 -49.92 53.75
C ALA A 210 -24.50 -48.40 54.06
N SER A 211 -25.21 -47.86 55.06
CA SER A 211 -25.95 -48.38 56.23
C SER A 211 -27.10 -47.45 56.61
#